data_AF-A0A9Q3KBB3-F1
#
_entry.id   AF-A0A9Q3KBB3-F1
#
_cell.length_a   1.000
_cell.length_b   1.000
_cell.length_c   1.000
_cell.angle_alpha   90.00
_cell.angle_beta   90.00
_cell.angle_gamma   90.00
#
_symmetry.space_group_name_H-M   'P 1'
#
loop_
_entity.id
_entity.type
_entity.pdbx_description
1 polymer ?
#
loop_
_entity_poly.entity_id
_entity_poly.type
_entity_poly.pdbx_seq_one_letter_code
_entity_poly.pdbx_strand_id
1 'polypeptide(L)'
;MSSKVLTCRQDCWAEFLSEFHFSITYHQGRLATLPEALSRQDDVYPERGVDFISKNPQKFHQVLKQNEVNESRFFSIKAVFFSNLVDQIKKEVWKGKDYKEILKKLAIGESVSDYTLEPQSELLLFRDRVVIPRNN
;
A
#
# COMPACT_ATOMS: atom_id res chain seq x y z
N MET A 1 -19.31 36.37 3.15
CA MET A 1 -18.72 35.10 3.61
C MET A 1 -19.69 34.49 4.61
N SER A 2 -20.29 33.34 4.30
CA SER A 2 -21.26 32.69 5.20
C SER A 2 -20.51 32.07 6.38
N SER A 3 -20.78 32.51 7.61
CA SER A 3 -20.11 32.08 8.85
C SER A 3 -20.68 30.77 9.43
N LYS A 4 -21.24 29.90 8.58
CA LYS A 4 -21.86 28.66 9.04
C LYS A 4 -20.78 27.59 9.20
N VAL A 5 -20.68 27.04 10.40
CA VAL A 5 -19.85 25.87 10.69
C VAL A 5 -20.39 24.69 9.89
N LEU A 6 -19.54 24.07 9.08
CA LEU A 6 -19.88 22.90 8.29
C LEU A 6 -19.98 21.66 9.19
N THR A 7 -20.80 20.70 8.79
CA THR A 7 -20.79 19.37 9.41
C THR A 7 -19.56 18.58 8.95
N CYS A 8 -19.12 17.59 9.72
CA CYS A 8 -17.95 16.77 9.37
C CYS A 8 -18.02 16.20 7.94
N ARG A 9 -19.20 15.71 7.51
CA ARG A 9 -19.38 15.25 6.12
C ARG A 9 -19.18 16.39 5.12
N GLN A 10 -19.71 17.58 5.39
CA GLN A 10 -19.54 18.73 4.50
C GLN A 10 -18.09 19.21 4.45
N ASP A 11 -17.36 19.20 5.56
CA ASP A 11 -15.94 19.57 5.61
C ASP A 11 -15.07 18.63 4.78
N CYS A 12 -15.22 17.31 4.94
CA CYS A 12 -14.46 16.33 4.16
C CYS A 12 -14.69 16.52 2.65
N TRP A 13 -15.94 16.76 2.24
CA TRP A 13 -16.24 17.02 0.83
C TRP A 13 -15.78 18.42 0.38
N ALA A 14 -15.80 19.44 1.25
CA ALA A 14 -15.36 20.78 0.91
C ALA A 14 -13.86 20.84 0.62
N GLU A 15 -13.04 20.11 1.40
CA GLU A 15 -11.61 19.99 1.15
C GLU A 15 -11.34 19.38 -0.24
N PHE A 16 -11.95 18.23 -0.53
CA PHE A 16 -11.83 17.57 -1.84
C PHE A 16 -12.33 18.44 -3.00
N LEU A 17 -13.48 19.09 -2.82
CA LEU A 17 -14.09 19.90 -3.88
C LEU A 17 -13.31 21.20 -4.15
N SER A 18 -12.52 21.69 -3.19
CA SER A 18 -11.74 22.93 -3.34
C SER A 18 -10.71 22.89 -4.47
N GLU A 19 -10.30 21.70 -4.91
CA GLU A 19 -9.37 21.51 -6.03
C GLU A 19 -10.01 21.79 -7.40
N PHE A 20 -11.34 21.84 -7.47
CA PHE A 20 -12.09 21.96 -8.72
C PHE A 20 -12.69 23.36 -8.88
N HIS A 21 -12.75 23.84 -10.12
CA HIS A 21 -13.52 25.04 -10.44
C HIS A 21 -14.95 24.65 -10.84
N PHE A 22 -15.91 24.77 -9.91
CA PHE A 22 -17.28 24.34 -10.11
C PHE A 22 -18.30 25.28 -9.45
N SER A 23 -19.57 25.15 -9.87
CA SER A 23 -20.72 25.84 -9.27
C SER A 23 -21.80 24.83 -8.89
N ILE A 24 -22.32 24.94 -7.67
CA ILE A 24 -23.42 24.07 -7.21
C ILE A 24 -24.75 24.69 -7.59
N THR A 25 -25.51 24.03 -8.46
CA THR A 25 -26.88 24.42 -8.85
C THR A 25 -27.88 23.38 -8.35
N TYR A 26 -28.98 23.85 -7.76
CA TYR A 26 -30.08 22.96 -7.40
C TYR A 26 -30.89 22.60 -8.65
N HIS A 27 -31.10 21.29 -8.85
CA HIS A 27 -31.98 20.77 -9.89
C HIS A 27 -33.18 20.08 -9.23
N GLN A 28 -34.39 20.42 -9.68
CA GLN A 28 -35.59 19.69 -9.29
C GLN A 28 -35.51 18.24 -9.78
N GLY A 29 -36.06 17.29 -9.03
CA GLY A 29 -35.89 15.85 -9.28
C GLY A 29 -36.21 15.42 -10.73
N ARG A 30 -37.22 16.01 -11.36
CA ARG A 30 -37.56 15.74 -12.76
C ARG A 30 -36.44 16.06 -13.75
N LEU A 31 -35.56 17.01 -13.45
CA LEU A 31 -34.39 17.36 -14.27
C LEU A 31 -33.16 16.51 -13.94
N ALA A 32 -33.21 15.76 -12.84
CA ALA A 32 -32.15 14.87 -12.37
C ALA A 32 -32.42 13.40 -12.78
N THR A 33 -33.12 13.15 -13.89
CA THR A 33 -33.55 11.81 -14.29
C THR A 33 -32.39 10.84 -14.48
N LEU A 34 -31.29 11.29 -15.06
CA LEU A 34 -30.12 10.46 -15.32
C LEU A 34 -29.40 10.04 -14.03
N PRO A 35 -28.98 10.95 -13.13
CA PRO A 35 -28.39 10.55 -11.87
C PRO A 35 -29.38 9.77 -10.98
N GLU A 36 -30.67 10.09 -11.03
CA GLU A 36 -31.71 9.32 -10.34
C GLU A 36 -31.79 7.88 -10.86
N ALA A 37 -31.86 7.68 -12.18
CA ALA A 37 -31.88 6.36 -12.79
C ALA A 37 -30.62 5.54 -12.45
N LEU A 38 -29.44 6.17 -12.45
CA LEU A 38 -28.19 5.49 -12.06
C LEU A 38 -28.17 5.13 -10.57
N SER A 39 -28.66 6.01 -9.70
CA SER A 39 -28.72 5.75 -8.25
C SER A 39 -29.68 4.62 -7.87
N ARG A 40 -30.72 4.40 -8.69
CA ARG A 40 -31.74 3.35 -8.51
C ARG A 40 -31.44 2.07 -9.27
N GLN A 41 -30.26 1.93 -9.87
CA GLN A 41 -29.90 0.70 -10.55
C GLN A 41 -29.60 -0.40 -9.51
N ASP A 42 -30.59 -1.26 -9.26
CA ASP A 42 -30.49 -2.36 -8.29
C ASP A 42 -29.30 -3.27 -8.59
N ASP A 43 -28.91 -3.44 -9.86
CA ASP A 43 -27.79 -4.28 -10.29
C ASP A 43 -26.40 -3.70 -9.95
N VAL A 44 -26.30 -2.45 -9.52
CA VAL A 44 -25.00 -1.78 -9.27
C VAL A 44 -24.62 -1.83 -7.80
N TYR A 45 -25.60 -1.67 -6.90
CA TYR A 45 -25.34 -1.61 -5.47
C TYR A 45 -25.60 -2.96 -4.79
N PRO A 46 -24.66 -3.44 -3.97
CA PRO A 46 -24.83 -4.67 -3.25
C PRO A 46 -25.95 -4.53 -2.24
N GLU A 47 -26.63 -5.65 -2.02
CA GLU A 47 -27.48 -5.78 -0.85
C GLU A 47 -26.62 -5.97 0.40
N ARG A 48 -27.25 -5.80 1.56
CA ARG A 48 -26.55 -5.92 2.84
C ARG A 48 -25.90 -7.30 2.95
N GLY A 49 -24.57 -7.31 3.09
CA GLY A 49 -23.78 -8.55 3.25
C GLY A 49 -23.38 -9.22 1.93
N VAL A 50 -23.67 -8.60 0.79
CA VAL A 50 -23.26 -9.05 -0.54
C VAL A 50 -22.14 -8.11 -1.03
N ASP A 51 -21.10 -8.62 -1.68
CA ASP A 51 -20.03 -7.77 -2.20
C ASP A 51 -20.41 -7.19 -3.57
N PHE A 52 -19.98 -5.97 -3.87
CA PHE A 52 -20.19 -5.32 -5.19
C PHE A 52 -19.77 -6.23 -6.36
N ILE A 53 -18.66 -6.95 -6.19
CA ILE A 53 -18.10 -7.84 -7.22
C ILE A 53 -19.05 -9.00 -7.51
N SER A 54 -19.70 -9.55 -6.48
CA SER A 54 -20.60 -10.69 -6.63
C SER A 54 -21.89 -10.32 -7.37
N LYS A 55 -22.39 -9.08 -7.19
CA LYS A 55 -23.62 -8.61 -7.83
C LYS A 55 -23.39 -8.11 -9.26
N ASN A 56 -22.22 -7.52 -9.54
CA ASN A 56 -21.89 -7.00 -10.86
C ASN A 56 -20.48 -7.40 -11.34
N PRO A 57 -20.26 -8.69 -11.65
CA PRO A 57 -18.94 -9.17 -12.08
C PRO A 57 -18.49 -8.59 -13.41
N GLN A 58 -19.43 -8.15 -14.26
CA GLN A 58 -19.14 -7.63 -15.60
C GLN A 58 -18.70 -6.16 -15.61
N LYS A 59 -19.21 -5.33 -14.69
CA LYS A 59 -18.83 -3.90 -14.58
C LYS A 59 -17.62 -3.68 -13.68
N PHE A 60 -17.15 -4.70 -12.96
CA PHE A 60 -15.90 -4.61 -12.21
C PHE A 60 -14.72 -4.69 -13.17
N HIS A 61 -14.25 -3.52 -13.62
CA HIS A 61 -12.98 -3.41 -14.31
C HIS A 61 -11.91 -3.05 -13.28
N GLN A 62 -11.00 -3.96 -12.99
CA GLN A 62 -9.78 -3.58 -12.30
C GLN A 62 -9.07 -2.54 -13.17
N VAL A 63 -8.80 -1.36 -12.61
CA VAL A 63 -8.04 -0.28 -13.29
C VAL A 63 -6.67 -0.79 -13.74
N LEU A 64 -6.14 -1.77 -13.01
CA LEU A 64 -4.94 -2.51 -13.36
C LEU A 64 -5.35 -3.92 -13.74
N LYS A 65 -5.29 -4.23 -15.04
CA LYS A 65 -5.48 -5.62 -15.48
C LYS A 65 -4.26 -6.41 -15.05
N GLN A 66 -4.42 -7.63 -14.53
CA GLN A 66 -3.30 -8.46 -14.08
C GLN A 66 -2.22 -8.65 -15.17
N ASN A 67 -2.63 -8.67 -16.44
CA ASN A 67 -1.73 -8.75 -17.59
C ASN A 67 -0.87 -7.48 -17.78
N GLU A 68 -1.37 -6.33 -17.35
CA GLU A 68 -0.65 -5.04 -17.38
C GLU A 68 0.25 -4.87 -16.16
N VAL A 69 0.09 -5.64 -15.08
CA VAL A 69 0.98 -5.53 -13.89
C VAL A 69 2.42 -5.86 -14.27
N ASN A 70 2.62 -6.81 -15.19
CA ASN A 70 3.94 -7.18 -15.71
C ASN A 70 4.52 -6.12 -16.66
N GLU A 71 3.68 -5.32 -17.33
CA GLU A 71 4.09 -4.25 -18.25
C GLU A 71 4.17 -2.87 -17.56
N SER A 72 3.48 -2.72 -16.43
CA SER A 72 3.37 -1.48 -15.68
C SER A 72 4.69 -1.20 -14.95
N ARG A 73 5.48 -0.32 -15.55
CA ARG A 73 6.79 0.13 -15.02
C ARG A 73 6.68 0.65 -13.58
N PHE A 74 5.52 1.21 -13.18
CA PHE A 74 5.32 1.81 -11.86
C PHE A 74 5.41 0.83 -10.69
N PHE A 75 4.95 -0.42 -10.84
CA PHE A 75 5.04 -1.42 -9.77
C PHE A 75 6.36 -2.20 -9.80
N SER A 76 6.93 -2.42 -10.99
CA SER A 76 8.26 -3.01 -11.13
C SER A 76 9.36 -2.17 -10.47
N ILE A 77 9.24 -0.83 -10.48
CA ILE A 77 10.20 0.06 -9.80
C ILE A 77 10.29 -0.28 -8.31
N LYS A 78 9.19 -0.42 -7.56
CA LYS A 78 9.30 -0.71 -6.13
C LYS A 78 9.95 -2.07 -5.86
N ALA A 79 9.55 -3.12 -6.57
CA ALA A 79 10.11 -4.46 -6.39
C ALA A 79 11.60 -4.55 -6.73
N VAL A 80 12.02 -3.95 -7.85
CA VAL A 80 13.43 -3.94 -8.30
C VAL A 80 14.31 -3.10 -7.36
N PHE A 81 13.78 -2.00 -6.80
CA PHE A 81 14.52 -1.21 -5.83
C PHE A 81 14.74 -1.96 -4.52
N PHE A 82 13.75 -2.73 -4.03
CA PHE A 82 13.92 -3.55 -2.83
C PHE A 82 14.92 -4.70 -3.03
N SER A 83 14.89 -5.40 -4.17
CA SER A 83 15.87 -6.47 -4.44
C SER A 83 17.29 -5.91 -4.53
N ASN A 84 17.48 -4.79 -5.23
CA ASN A 84 18.78 -4.13 -5.33
C ASN A 84 19.30 -3.65 -3.96
N LEU A 85 18.41 -3.17 -3.09
CA LEU A 85 18.78 -2.72 -1.74
C LEU A 85 19.20 -3.90 -0.86
N VAL A 86 18.47 -5.02 -0.89
CA VAL A 86 18.86 -6.24 -0.15
C VAL A 86 20.20 -6.76 -0.63
N ASP A 87 20.45 -6.79 -1.95
CA ASP A 87 21.73 -7.22 -2.52
C ASP A 87 22.88 -6.28 -2.14
N GLN A 88 22.63 -4.97 -2.07
CA GLN A 88 23.60 -3.99 -1.57
C GLN A 88 23.91 -4.22 -0.09
N ILE A 89 22.89 -4.44 0.75
CA ILE A 89 23.08 -4.76 2.17
C ILE A 89 23.92 -6.03 2.32
N LYS A 90 23.63 -7.09 1.57
CA LYS A 90 24.43 -8.32 1.57
C LYS A 90 25.90 -8.00 1.29
N LYS A 91 26.19 -7.26 0.21
CA LYS A 91 27.57 -6.89 -0.16
C LYS A 91 28.30 -6.15 0.94
N GLU A 92 27.64 -5.23 1.63
CA GLU A 92 28.25 -4.48 2.74
C GLU A 92 28.44 -5.34 3.99
N VAL A 93 27.50 -6.21 4.32
CA VAL A 93 27.61 -7.15 5.46
C VAL A 93 28.79 -8.11 5.27
N TRP A 94 29.00 -8.65 4.07
CA TRP A 94 30.12 -9.56 3.77
C TRP A 94 31.51 -8.91 3.91
N LYS A 95 31.60 -7.57 3.89
CA LYS A 95 32.86 -6.83 4.09
C LYS A 95 33.23 -6.67 5.57
N GLY A 96 32.27 -6.75 6.49
CA GLY A 96 32.51 -6.60 7.93
C GLY A 96 33.29 -7.79 8.52
N LYS A 97 34.31 -7.50 9.33
CA LYS A 97 35.06 -8.56 10.04
C LYS A 97 34.21 -9.15 11.16
N ASP A 98 33.48 -8.29 11.87
CA ASP A 98 32.61 -8.62 13.00
C ASP A 98 31.49 -9.60 12.61
N TYR A 99 30.94 -9.47 11.40
CA TYR A 99 29.90 -10.37 10.89
C TYR A 99 30.37 -11.83 10.85
N LYS A 100 31.60 -12.08 10.38
CA LYS A 100 32.16 -13.44 10.32
C LYS A 100 32.42 -14.01 11.71
N GLU A 101 32.73 -13.17 12.69
CA GLU A 101 32.91 -13.59 14.08
C GLU A 101 31.56 -13.93 14.73
N ILE A 102 30.53 -13.13 14.48
CA ILE A 102 29.16 -13.39 14.95
C ILE A 102 28.63 -14.69 14.33
N LEU A 103 28.83 -14.92 13.03
CA LEU A 103 28.43 -16.18 12.38
C LEU A 103 29.11 -17.41 12.99
N LYS A 104 30.42 -17.32 13.28
CA LYS A 104 31.15 -18.42 13.93
C LYS A 104 30.59 -18.70 15.33
N LYS A 105 30.30 -17.66 16.11
CA LYS A 105 29.73 -17.80 17.46
C LYS A 105 28.30 -18.36 17.43
N LEU A 106 27.48 -17.93 16.47
CA LEU A 106 26.14 -18.49 16.24
C LEU A 106 26.18 -19.95 15.82
N ALA A 107 27.14 -20.35 14.96
CA ALA A 107 27.33 -21.75 14.55
C ALA A 107 27.78 -22.67 15.71
N ILE A 108 28.45 -22.09 16.72
CA ILE A 108 28.88 -22.80 17.94
C ILE A 108 27.73 -22.89 18.96
N GLY A 109 26.63 -22.15 18.77
CA GLY A 109 25.46 -22.14 19.66
C GLY A 109 25.64 -21.24 20.89
N GLU A 110 26.67 -20.39 20.93
CA GLU A 110 26.79 -19.37 21.96
C GLU A 110 25.82 -18.22 21.68
N SER A 111 24.99 -17.89 22.67
CA SER A 111 24.05 -16.76 22.60
C SER A 111 24.81 -15.43 22.66
N VAL A 112 25.29 -15.00 21.51
CA VAL A 112 25.82 -13.65 21.33
C VAL A 112 24.62 -12.74 21.13
N SER A 113 24.17 -12.12 22.23
CA SER A 113 23.32 -10.92 22.28
C SER A 113 22.23 -10.82 21.20
N ASP A 114 21.05 -11.40 21.43
CA ASP A 114 19.80 -11.22 20.66
C ASP A 114 19.90 -11.29 19.11
N TYR A 115 21.01 -11.79 18.56
CA TYR A 115 21.23 -11.92 17.12
C TYR A 115 20.60 -13.23 16.64
N THR A 116 19.73 -13.12 15.64
CA THR A 116 19.08 -14.25 14.96
C THR A 116 19.44 -14.20 13.49
N LEU A 117 19.71 -15.36 12.89
CA LEU A 117 19.93 -15.46 11.45
C LEU A 117 18.64 -15.91 10.76
N GLU A 118 18.18 -15.11 9.80
CA GLU A 118 17.00 -15.47 9.03
C GLU A 118 17.35 -16.51 7.95
N PRO A 119 16.74 -17.72 7.95
CA PRO A 119 17.16 -18.82 7.08
C PRO A 119 16.97 -18.56 5.59
N GLN A 120 16.02 -17.70 5.22
CA GLN A 120 15.63 -17.46 3.83
C GLN A 120 16.41 -16.32 3.18
N SER A 121 16.69 -15.26 3.93
CA SER A 121 17.32 -14.04 3.41
C SER A 121 18.83 -14.00 3.70
N GLU A 122 19.32 -14.88 4.57
CA GLU A 122 20.69 -14.87 5.12
C GLU A 122 21.07 -13.55 5.79
N LEU A 123 20.07 -12.80 6.28
CA LEU A 123 20.27 -11.53 6.97
C LEU A 123 20.47 -11.75 8.47
N LEU A 124 21.36 -10.94 9.05
CA LEU A 124 21.52 -10.85 10.49
C LEU A 124 20.45 -9.93 11.07
N LEU A 125 19.62 -10.49 11.93
CA LEU A 125 18.61 -9.77 12.68
C LEU A 125 19.09 -9.57 14.11
N PHE A 126 18.85 -8.39 14.68
CA PHE A 126 18.97 -8.12 16.10
C PHE A 126 17.59 -7.69 16.60
N ARG A 127 16.97 -8.47 17.49
CA ARG A 127 15.59 -8.21 17.98
C ARG A 127 14.61 -7.89 16.83
N ASP A 128 14.62 -8.75 15.81
CA ASP A 128 13.78 -8.64 14.60
C ASP A 128 14.03 -7.42 13.70
N ARG A 129 15.19 -6.77 13.84
CA ARG A 129 15.61 -5.67 12.96
C ARG A 129 16.87 -6.03 12.20
N VAL A 130 16.93 -5.68 10.91
CA VAL A 130 18.14 -5.83 10.10
C VAL A 130 19.23 -4.91 10.66
N VAL A 131 20.38 -5.49 11.01
CA VAL A 131 21.51 -4.74 11.57
C VAL A 131 22.77 -5.00 10.76
N ILE A 132 23.52 -3.92 10.50
CA ILE A 132 24.88 -3.98 9.98
C ILE A 132 25.81 -3.75 11.18
N PRO A 133 26.56 -4.77 11.65
CA PRO A 133 27.54 -4.58 12.71
C PRO A 133 28.56 -3.54 12.26
N ARG A 134 28.69 -2.43 13.02
CA ARG A 134 29.72 -1.43 12.75
C ARG A 134 31.04 -1.91 13.36
N ASN A 135 32.05 -2.07 12.50
CA ASN A 135 33.44 -2.19 12.93
C ASN A 135 33.79 -0.95 13.78
N ASN A 136 34.01 -1.13 15.07
CA ASN A 136 34.72 -0.15 15.89
C ASN A 136 36.20 -0.50 15.91
#